data_AF-A0A3N6J620-F1
#
_entry.id   AF-A0A3N6J620-F1
#
_cell.length_a   1.000
_cell.length_b   1.000
_cell.length_c   1.000
_cell.angle_alpha   90.00
_cell.angle_beta   90.00
_cell.angle_gamma   90.00
#
_symmetry.space_group_name_H-M   'P 1'
#
loop_
_entity.id
_entity.type
_entity.pdbx_description
1 polymer ?
#
loop_
_entity_poly.entity_id
_entity_poly.type
_entity_poly.pdbx_seq_one_letter_code
_entity_poly.pdbx_strand_id
1 'polypeptide(L)'
;MIGPLTAVTGATGAVGGRVARRLARTGVPVRLLGRDPDRLPDLPGADHAPAARYGDGEAMRRALDGAHTLFLVSAHESPYRVREHTTAIDAAVAVGVERIVYVSFQGAAPDATFTFARDHWDTEAHIRTAEVRHTFLRDNWYLAGLPAMAGTDGLLRGPGGDGRVAAVAHDDIADAAAAVLLDEGTDHDDRVYDLTGPEAFTLAEAAEELSRVTGRPVAYVPETCEEAYASRAGYGAEDWEVAGWVTSYEAIANGELAAVSDAVPTLTGHPAKSFAQFLVENPDSYRHLLPGG
;
A
#
# COMPACT_ATOMS: atom_id res chain seq x y z
N MET A 1 8.25 -19.07 -24.22
CA MET A 1 8.99 -17.83 -24.51
C MET A 1 9.25 -17.17 -23.17
N ILE A 2 10.38 -16.50 -23.00
CA ILE A 2 10.64 -15.73 -21.77
C ILE A 2 9.69 -14.53 -21.82
N GLY A 3 8.80 -14.37 -20.83
CA GLY A 3 7.82 -13.28 -20.77
C GLY A 3 8.49 -11.89 -20.69
N PRO A 4 7.71 -10.79 -20.82
CA PRO A 4 8.25 -9.43 -20.77
C PRO A 4 8.92 -9.11 -19.42
N LEU A 5 9.94 -8.25 -19.43
CA LEU A 5 10.63 -7.81 -18.21
C LEU A 5 9.71 -6.92 -17.35
N THR A 6 9.49 -7.32 -16.11
CA THR A 6 8.76 -6.54 -15.09
C THR A 6 9.72 -5.89 -14.11
N ALA A 7 9.75 -4.55 -14.08
CA ALA A 7 10.46 -3.75 -13.09
C ALA A 7 9.60 -3.52 -11.85
N VAL A 8 10.12 -3.78 -10.66
CA VAL A 8 9.42 -3.68 -9.37
C VAL A 8 10.10 -2.63 -8.50
N THR A 9 9.40 -1.53 -8.21
CA THR A 9 9.85 -0.55 -7.21
C THR A 9 9.45 -1.00 -5.79
N GLY A 10 10.03 -0.38 -4.77
CA GLY A 10 9.71 -0.73 -3.38
C GLY A 10 10.03 -2.19 -3.02
N ALA A 11 10.99 -2.82 -3.72
CA ALA A 11 11.31 -4.24 -3.59
C ALA A 11 11.83 -4.65 -2.20
N THR A 12 12.26 -3.69 -1.37
CA THR A 12 12.63 -3.89 0.04
C THR A 12 11.47 -3.66 1.02
N GLY A 13 10.35 -3.12 0.53
CA GLY A 13 9.17 -2.81 1.32
C GLY A 13 8.20 -3.98 1.47
N ALA A 14 7.13 -3.74 2.24
CA ALA A 14 6.15 -4.76 2.60
C ALA A 14 5.38 -5.30 1.39
N VAL A 15 4.87 -4.44 0.50
CA VAL A 15 4.15 -4.88 -0.72
C VAL A 15 5.13 -5.30 -1.81
N GLY A 16 6.04 -4.40 -2.23
CA GLY A 16 6.93 -4.65 -3.38
C GLY A 16 7.81 -5.89 -3.22
N GLY A 17 8.38 -6.12 -2.04
CA GLY A 17 9.18 -7.32 -1.78
C GLY A 17 8.36 -8.61 -1.78
N ARG A 18 7.06 -8.55 -1.43
CA ARG A 18 6.15 -9.69 -1.51
C ARG A 18 5.75 -10.00 -2.96
N VAL A 19 5.52 -8.98 -3.78
CA VAL A 19 5.24 -9.12 -5.22
C VAL A 19 6.47 -9.67 -5.95
N ALA A 20 7.65 -9.08 -5.72
CA ALA A 20 8.91 -9.53 -6.31
C ALA A 20 9.17 -11.03 -6.07
N ARG A 21 8.97 -11.51 -4.83
CA ARG A 21 9.12 -12.94 -4.49
C ARG A 21 8.12 -13.84 -5.21
N ARG A 22 6.89 -13.37 -5.45
CA ARG A 22 5.87 -14.14 -6.19
C ARG A 22 6.25 -14.24 -7.67
N LEU A 23 6.63 -13.14 -8.29
CA LEU A 23 7.06 -13.11 -9.69
C LEU A 23 8.33 -13.94 -9.92
N ALA A 24 9.34 -13.84 -9.04
CA ALA A 24 10.57 -14.62 -9.18
C ALA A 24 10.34 -16.14 -9.16
N ARG A 25 9.28 -16.62 -8.50
CA ARG A 25 8.92 -18.05 -8.46
C ARG A 25 8.28 -18.56 -9.75
N THR A 26 7.77 -17.69 -10.61
CA THR A 26 7.16 -18.09 -11.89
C THR A 26 8.16 -18.18 -13.04
N GLY A 27 9.39 -17.66 -12.84
CA GLY A 27 10.45 -17.68 -13.84
C GLY A 27 10.32 -16.60 -14.92
N VAL A 28 9.39 -15.65 -14.77
CA VAL A 28 9.35 -14.44 -15.61
C VAL A 28 10.55 -13.54 -15.28
N PRO A 29 11.07 -12.75 -16.23
CA PRO A 29 12.13 -11.80 -15.93
C PRO A 29 11.63 -10.70 -14.99
N VAL A 30 12.36 -10.48 -13.91
CA VAL A 30 12.05 -9.47 -12.89
C VAL A 30 13.26 -8.61 -12.65
N ARG A 31 13.06 -7.29 -12.64
CA ARG A 31 14.06 -6.31 -12.20
C ARG A 31 13.65 -5.66 -10.90
N LEU A 32 14.54 -5.66 -9.92
CA LEU A 32 14.32 -5.02 -8.64
C LEU A 32 14.94 -3.63 -8.61
N LEU A 33 14.15 -2.64 -8.20
CA LEU A 33 14.58 -1.25 -8.10
C LEU A 33 14.58 -0.79 -6.65
N GLY A 34 15.60 -0.02 -6.29
CA GLY A 34 15.76 0.55 -4.98
C GLY A 34 16.77 1.70 -4.95
N ARG A 35 16.71 2.48 -3.87
CA ARG A 35 17.67 3.57 -3.61
C ARG A 35 19.07 3.07 -3.30
N ASP A 36 19.15 1.81 -2.84
CA ASP A 36 20.35 1.12 -2.42
C ASP A 36 20.25 -0.33 -2.91
N PRO A 37 20.92 -0.68 -4.04
CA PRO A 37 20.89 -2.00 -4.63
C PRO A 37 21.36 -3.10 -3.68
N ASP A 38 22.31 -2.82 -2.77
CA ASP A 38 22.88 -3.81 -1.85
C ASP A 38 21.85 -4.29 -0.81
N ARG A 39 20.74 -3.56 -0.65
CA ARG A 39 19.64 -3.92 0.24
C ARG A 39 18.51 -4.65 -0.48
N LEU A 40 18.56 -4.78 -1.80
CA LEU A 40 17.56 -5.52 -2.56
C LEU A 40 17.61 -7.01 -2.18
N PRO A 41 16.46 -7.69 -2.14
CA PRO A 41 16.46 -9.12 -1.87
C PRO A 41 17.15 -9.87 -3.00
N ASP A 42 17.97 -10.86 -2.64
CA ASP A 42 18.51 -11.82 -3.59
C ASP A 42 17.41 -12.83 -3.95
N LEU A 43 16.88 -12.74 -5.16
CA LEU A 43 15.78 -13.57 -5.67
C LEU A 43 16.24 -14.33 -6.91
N PRO A 44 16.00 -15.66 -7.00
CA PRO A 44 16.40 -16.43 -8.16
C PRO A 44 15.85 -15.87 -9.47
N GLY A 45 16.73 -15.59 -10.43
CA GLY A 45 16.36 -15.11 -11.77
C GLY A 45 15.99 -13.64 -11.86
N ALA A 46 15.98 -12.89 -10.74
CA ALA A 46 15.79 -11.44 -10.76
C ALA A 46 17.12 -10.70 -10.93
N ASP A 47 17.14 -9.62 -11.70
CA ASP A 47 18.28 -8.70 -11.75
C ASP A 47 18.08 -7.48 -10.82
N HIS A 48 19.19 -6.90 -10.39
CA HIS A 48 19.19 -5.68 -9.57
C HIS A 48 19.50 -4.50 -10.47
N ALA A 49 18.61 -3.51 -10.49
CA ALA A 49 18.86 -2.27 -11.21
C ALA A 49 19.96 -1.44 -10.53
N PRO A 50 20.64 -0.53 -11.27
CA PRO A 50 21.41 0.54 -10.66
C PRO A 50 20.55 1.35 -9.67
N ALA A 51 21.20 1.95 -8.68
CA ALA A 51 20.52 2.76 -7.67
C ALA A 51 19.65 3.85 -8.32
N ALA A 52 18.37 3.90 -7.93
CA ALA A 52 17.44 4.88 -8.44
C ALA A 52 16.47 5.34 -7.35
N ARG A 53 16.28 6.66 -7.26
CA ARG A 53 15.27 7.30 -6.42
C ARG A 53 14.13 7.76 -7.33
N TYR A 54 12.90 7.73 -6.82
CA TYR A 54 11.73 8.15 -7.59
C TYR A 54 11.90 9.55 -8.21
N GLY A 55 12.39 10.51 -7.44
CA GLY A 55 12.65 11.88 -7.91
C GLY A 55 13.90 12.07 -8.78
N ASP A 56 14.67 11.02 -9.08
CA ASP A 56 15.83 11.07 -9.98
C ASP A 56 15.49 10.43 -11.33
N GLY A 57 14.99 11.26 -12.25
CA GLY A 57 14.53 10.79 -13.55
C GLY A 57 15.64 10.16 -14.42
N GLU A 58 16.90 10.59 -14.29
CA GLU A 58 18.00 10.02 -15.07
C GLU A 58 18.39 8.64 -14.56
N ALA A 59 18.50 8.49 -13.22
CA ALA A 59 18.70 7.18 -12.60
C ALA A 59 17.53 6.25 -12.88
N MET A 60 16.29 6.77 -12.85
CA MET A 60 15.10 5.97 -13.16
C MET A 60 15.09 5.46 -14.59
N ARG A 61 15.45 6.28 -15.59
CA ARG A 61 15.58 5.83 -16.98
C ARG A 61 16.59 4.68 -17.11
N ARG A 62 17.76 4.79 -16.48
CA ARG A 62 18.76 3.71 -16.49
C ARG A 62 18.25 2.43 -15.83
N ALA A 63 17.53 2.57 -14.72
CA ALA A 63 17.00 1.41 -14.00
C ALA A 63 15.87 0.70 -14.76
N LEU A 64 15.07 1.45 -15.53
CA LEU A 64 13.93 0.93 -16.29
C LEU A 64 14.26 0.54 -17.74
N ASP A 65 15.50 0.75 -18.21
CA ASP A 65 15.89 0.44 -19.59
C ASP A 65 15.60 -1.03 -19.96
N GLY A 66 14.82 -1.22 -21.03
CA GLY A 66 14.38 -2.54 -21.49
C GLY A 66 13.25 -3.19 -20.68
N ALA A 67 12.72 -2.54 -19.64
CA ALA A 67 11.52 -3.00 -18.95
C ALA A 67 10.28 -2.75 -19.82
N HIS A 68 9.42 -3.77 -19.93
CA HIS A 68 8.12 -3.64 -20.60
C HIS A 68 7.04 -3.18 -19.62
N THR A 69 7.09 -3.69 -18.38
CA THR A 69 6.11 -3.37 -17.33
C THR A 69 6.78 -2.77 -16.11
N LEU A 70 6.19 -1.72 -15.56
CA LEU A 70 6.55 -1.15 -14.27
C LEU A 70 5.46 -1.47 -13.24
N PHE A 71 5.82 -2.24 -12.21
CA PHE A 71 5.06 -2.31 -10.97
C PHE A 71 5.53 -1.18 -10.05
N LEU A 72 4.74 -0.12 -10.00
CA LEU A 72 5.00 1.09 -9.24
C LEU A 72 4.33 0.98 -7.86
N VAL A 73 5.09 0.59 -6.84
CA VAL A 73 4.68 0.80 -5.45
C VAL A 73 4.78 2.30 -5.15
N SER A 74 3.78 2.87 -4.47
CA SER A 74 3.84 4.27 -4.04
C SER A 74 5.09 4.55 -3.20
N ALA A 75 5.69 5.72 -3.42
CA ALA A 75 6.77 6.23 -2.58
C ALA A 75 6.24 6.52 -1.17
N HIS A 76 7.17 6.61 -0.21
CA HIS A 76 6.87 7.03 1.15
C HIS A 76 6.18 8.40 1.20
N GLU A 77 5.47 8.64 2.31
CA GLU A 77 4.86 9.92 2.64
C GLU A 77 5.92 11.03 2.65
N SER A 78 5.65 12.11 1.92
CA SER A 78 6.57 13.22 1.68
C SER A 78 5.80 14.38 1.02
N PRO A 79 6.17 15.65 1.27
CA PRO A 79 5.56 16.79 0.57
C PRO A 79 5.88 16.80 -0.94
N TYR A 80 6.83 15.96 -1.37
CA TYR A 80 7.24 15.82 -2.77
C TYR A 80 6.70 14.54 -3.43
N ARG A 81 5.86 13.75 -2.75
CA ARG A 81 5.47 12.40 -3.19
C ARG A 81 4.89 12.38 -4.61
N VAL A 82 3.97 13.28 -4.93
CA VAL A 82 3.40 13.39 -6.29
C VAL A 82 4.49 13.65 -7.33
N ARG A 83 5.40 14.59 -7.06
CA ARG A 83 6.53 14.89 -7.96
C ARG A 83 7.47 13.69 -8.13
N GLU A 84 7.73 12.96 -7.06
CA GLU A 84 8.52 11.73 -7.10
C GLU A 84 7.86 10.67 -7.98
N HIS A 85 6.55 10.48 -7.85
CA HIS A 85 5.80 9.57 -8.71
C HIS A 85 5.84 9.99 -10.18
N THR A 86 5.49 11.25 -10.49
CA THR A 86 5.44 11.72 -11.88
C THR A 86 6.82 11.64 -12.54
N THR A 87 7.90 11.94 -11.80
CA THR A 87 9.27 11.78 -12.30
C THR A 87 9.59 10.33 -12.68
N ALA A 88 9.18 9.35 -11.85
CA ALA A 88 9.39 7.94 -12.14
C ALA A 88 8.54 7.45 -13.32
N ILE A 89 7.29 7.91 -13.42
CA ILE A 89 6.37 7.59 -14.52
C ILE A 89 6.90 8.16 -15.85
N ASP A 90 7.29 9.43 -15.88
CA ASP A 90 7.85 10.08 -17.06
C ASP A 90 9.15 9.38 -17.52
N ALA A 91 9.99 8.98 -16.57
CA ALA A 91 11.19 8.20 -16.87
C ALA A 91 10.86 6.82 -17.46
N ALA A 92 9.82 6.14 -16.97
CA ALA A 92 9.35 4.87 -17.49
C ALA A 92 8.86 4.99 -18.94
N VAL A 93 7.98 5.97 -19.20
CA VAL A 93 7.44 6.25 -20.53
C VAL A 93 8.56 6.63 -21.50
N ALA A 94 9.52 7.44 -21.07
CA ALA A 94 10.64 7.87 -21.91
C ALA A 94 11.55 6.74 -22.39
N VAL A 95 11.59 5.59 -21.69
CA VAL A 95 12.36 4.40 -22.09
C VAL A 95 11.49 3.30 -22.70
N GLY A 96 10.22 3.58 -22.97
CA GLY A 96 9.32 2.68 -23.67
C GLY A 96 8.64 1.63 -22.80
N VAL A 97 8.50 1.86 -21.50
CA VAL A 97 7.60 1.03 -20.66
C VAL A 97 6.18 1.10 -21.24
N GLU A 98 5.61 -0.05 -21.55
CA GLU A 98 4.30 -0.15 -22.22
C GLU A 98 3.13 -0.32 -21.24
N ARG A 99 3.41 -0.73 -19.99
CA ARG A 99 2.39 -0.99 -18.97
C ARG A 99 2.83 -0.56 -17.58
N ILE A 100 1.96 0.13 -16.84
CA ILE A 100 2.17 0.51 -15.44
C ILE A 100 1.08 -0.10 -14.55
N VAL A 101 1.47 -0.93 -13.59
CA VAL A 101 0.58 -1.37 -12.50
C VAL A 101 0.95 -0.59 -11.26
N TYR A 102 0.04 0.27 -10.78
CA TYR A 102 0.31 1.21 -9.70
C TYR A 102 -0.45 0.83 -8.42
N VAL A 103 0.27 0.78 -7.31
CA VAL A 103 -0.30 0.64 -5.96
C VAL A 103 -0.79 2.02 -5.50
N SER A 104 -2.10 2.20 -5.65
CA SER A 104 -2.86 3.38 -5.26
C SER A 104 -3.56 3.16 -3.91
N PHE A 105 -4.55 3.98 -3.58
CA PHE A 105 -5.31 3.90 -2.34
C PHE A 105 -6.82 4.02 -2.58
N GLN A 106 -7.61 3.28 -1.81
CA GLN A 106 -9.07 3.32 -1.90
C GLN A 106 -9.59 4.71 -1.53
N GLY A 107 -10.53 5.23 -2.34
CA GLY A 107 -11.04 6.59 -2.16
C GLY A 107 -10.15 7.69 -2.75
N ALA A 108 -9.13 7.35 -3.56
CA ALA A 108 -8.37 8.34 -4.32
C ALA A 108 -9.29 9.22 -5.20
N ALA A 109 -9.45 10.47 -4.76
CA ALA A 109 -10.28 11.52 -5.34
C ALA A 109 -9.64 12.90 -5.08
N PRO A 110 -9.89 13.93 -5.90
CA PRO A 110 -9.29 15.25 -5.72
C PRO A 110 -9.79 15.94 -4.43
N ASP A 111 -10.98 15.56 -3.96
CA ASP A 111 -11.68 16.07 -2.78
C ASP A 111 -11.72 15.07 -1.62
N ALA A 112 -10.95 13.97 -1.69
CA ALA A 112 -10.89 12.95 -0.63
C ALA A 112 -10.58 13.57 0.75
N THR A 113 -11.17 13.07 1.84
CA THR A 113 -10.86 13.59 3.19
C THR A 113 -9.39 13.36 3.52
N PHE A 114 -8.90 12.13 3.30
CA PHE A 114 -7.51 11.76 3.52
C PHE A 114 -6.57 12.45 2.53
N THR A 115 -5.67 13.30 3.02
CA THR A 115 -4.79 14.10 2.18
C THR A 115 -3.91 13.25 1.25
N PHE A 116 -3.40 12.12 1.72
CA PHE A 116 -2.58 11.23 0.90
C PHE A 116 -3.38 10.44 -0.13
N ALA A 117 -4.70 10.31 0.00
CA ALA A 117 -5.54 9.78 -1.07
C ALA A 117 -5.61 10.76 -2.26
N ARG A 118 -5.47 12.08 -2.02
CA ARG A 118 -5.39 13.09 -3.08
C ARG A 118 -4.09 12.95 -3.88
N ASP A 119 -2.96 12.73 -3.21
CA ASP A 119 -1.68 12.43 -3.88
C ASP A 119 -1.78 11.19 -4.78
N HIS A 120 -2.51 10.16 -4.34
CA HIS A 120 -2.79 8.97 -5.16
C HIS A 120 -3.64 9.32 -6.37
N TRP A 121 -4.68 10.15 -6.20
CA TRP A 121 -5.50 10.62 -7.31
C TRP A 121 -4.68 11.41 -8.34
N ASP A 122 -3.83 12.34 -7.89
CA ASP A 122 -2.93 13.11 -8.78
C ASP A 122 -1.98 12.19 -9.55
N THR A 123 -1.48 11.14 -8.89
CA THR A 123 -0.62 10.13 -9.53
C THR A 123 -1.37 9.33 -10.58
N GLU A 124 -2.58 8.85 -10.27
CA GLU A 124 -3.43 8.15 -11.24
C GLU A 124 -3.81 9.05 -12.42
N ALA A 125 -4.11 10.33 -12.16
CA ALA A 125 -4.39 11.30 -13.20
C ALA A 125 -3.20 11.48 -14.14
N HIS A 126 -1.98 11.60 -13.59
CA HIS A 126 -0.76 11.67 -14.39
C HIS A 126 -0.55 10.43 -15.26
N ILE A 127 -0.74 9.22 -14.71
CA ILE A 127 -0.65 7.97 -15.47
C ILE A 127 -1.65 7.95 -16.63
N ARG A 128 -2.91 8.36 -16.40
CA ARG A 128 -3.93 8.44 -17.46
C ARG A 128 -3.51 9.41 -18.56
N THR A 129 -2.90 10.55 -18.22
CA THR A 129 -2.43 11.53 -19.22
C THR A 129 -1.19 11.08 -20.01
N ALA A 130 -0.44 10.09 -19.49
CA ALA A 130 0.73 9.56 -20.15
C ALA A 130 0.41 8.54 -21.26
N GLU A 131 -0.88 8.20 -21.46
CA GLU A 131 -1.38 7.28 -22.49
C GLU A 131 -0.68 5.90 -22.49
N VAL A 132 -0.20 5.46 -21.32
CA VAL A 132 0.37 4.13 -21.11
C VAL A 132 -0.71 3.19 -20.58
N ARG A 133 -0.67 1.91 -21.00
CA ARG A 133 -1.58 0.90 -20.44
C ARG A 133 -1.38 0.85 -18.94
N HIS A 134 -2.47 0.83 -18.18
CA HIS A 134 -2.35 0.88 -16.74
C HIS A 134 -3.39 0.04 -16.01
N THR A 135 -3.04 -0.35 -14.79
CA THR A 135 -3.97 -0.92 -13.81
C THR A 135 -3.73 -0.24 -12.47
N PHE A 136 -4.79 0.24 -11.83
CA PHE A 136 -4.73 0.80 -10.48
C PHE A 136 -5.18 -0.23 -9.45
N LEU A 137 -4.29 -0.55 -8.52
CA LEU A 137 -4.58 -1.38 -7.36
C LEU A 137 -4.74 -0.45 -6.17
N ARG A 138 -5.99 -0.13 -5.82
CA ARG A 138 -6.33 0.80 -4.75
C ARG A 138 -6.42 0.04 -3.43
N ASP A 139 -5.32 -0.02 -2.70
CA ASP A 139 -5.30 -0.68 -1.41
C ASP A 139 -6.17 0.09 -0.40
N ASN A 140 -6.96 -0.62 0.42
CA ASN A 140 -7.45 -0.05 1.67
C ASN A 140 -6.31 -0.03 2.71
N TRP A 141 -6.58 0.47 3.90
CA TRP A 141 -5.71 0.41 5.07
C TRP A 141 -5.11 -0.97 5.29
N TYR A 142 -3.85 -1.04 5.69
CA TYR A 142 -3.20 -2.31 5.93
C TYR A 142 -3.57 -2.91 7.29
N LEU A 143 -3.98 -4.18 7.33
CA LEU A 143 -4.25 -4.89 8.58
C LEU A 143 -3.07 -4.84 9.57
N ALA A 144 -1.84 -4.83 9.06
CA ALA A 144 -0.63 -4.73 9.86
C ALA A 144 -0.48 -3.40 10.62
N GLY A 145 -1.16 -2.33 10.18
CA GLY A 145 -1.16 -1.05 10.86
C GLY A 145 -2.08 -1.00 12.08
N LEU A 146 -3.14 -1.82 12.13
CA LEU A 146 -4.14 -1.75 13.19
C LEU A 146 -3.58 -2.08 14.58
N PRO A 147 -2.77 -3.14 14.79
CA PRO A 147 -2.15 -3.39 16.08
C PRO A 147 -1.20 -2.27 16.52
N ALA A 148 -0.54 -1.61 15.56
CA ALA A 148 0.42 -0.52 15.84
C ALA A 148 -0.26 0.78 16.29
N MET A 149 -1.58 0.91 16.05
CA MET A 149 -2.38 2.04 16.56
C MET A 149 -2.65 1.93 18.07
N ALA A 150 -2.54 0.72 18.63
CA ALA A 150 -2.70 0.50 20.07
C ALA A 150 -1.39 0.86 20.79
N GLY A 151 -1.47 1.83 21.70
CA GLY A 151 -0.38 2.14 22.60
C GLY A 151 -0.08 0.98 23.56
N THR A 152 1.08 1.00 24.22
CA THR A 152 1.43 0.02 25.27
C THR A 152 0.49 0.09 26.49
N ASP A 153 -0.29 1.17 26.60
CA ASP A 153 -1.40 1.34 27.55
C ASP A 153 -2.67 0.54 27.15
N GLY A 154 -2.66 -0.11 25.98
CA GLY A 154 -3.78 -0.88 25.44
C GLY A 154 -4.86 -0.01 24.80
N LEU A 155 -4.55 1.24 24.43
CA LEU A 155 -5.55 2.17 23.93
C LEU A 155 -5.27 2.56 22.48
N LEU A 156 -6.26 2.37 21.61
CA LEU A 156 -6.27 2.90 20.24
C LEU A 156 -6.92 4.27 20.28
N ARG A 157 -6.30 5.27 19.68
CA ARG A 157 -6.77 6.66 19.71
C ARG A 157 -6.82 7.30 18.34
N GLY A 158 -7.93 7.94 18.03
CA GLY A 158 -8.03 8.79 16.86
C GLY A 158 -9.47 9.19 16.55
N PRO A 159 -9.67 10.10 15.60
CA PRO A 159 -10.98 10.64 15.26
C PRO A 159 -11.72 9.80 14.23
N GLY A 160 -11.70 8.46 14.39
CA GLY A 160 -12.38 7.53 13.49
C GLY A 160 -13.87 7.34 13.78
N GLY A 161 -14.35 7.85 14.91
CA GLY A 161 -15.74 7.70 15.36
C GLY A 161 -16.23 6.23 15.28
N ASP A 162 -17.47 6.06 14.84
CA ASP A 162 -18.08 4.76 14.52
C ASP A 162 -17.91 4.37 13.03
N GLY A 163 -16.97 5.04 12.34
CA GLY A 163 -16.63 4.75 10.95
C GLY A 163 -16.06 3.34 10.80
N ARG A 164 -16.19 2.78 9.59
CA ARG A 164 -15.76 1.41 9.28
C ARG A 164 -14.65 1.41 8.24
N VAL A 165 -13.73 0.46 8.38
CA VAL A 165 -12.58 0.28 7.48
C VAL A 165 -12.53 -1.17 6.99
N ALA A 166 -12.45 -1.37 5.67
CA ALA A 166 -12.30 -2.68 5.03
C ALA A 166 -10.82 -3.04 4.80
N ALA A 167 -10.04 -3.00 5.89
CA ALA A 167 -8.59 -3.12 5.86
C ALA A 167 -8.11 -4.45 5.22
N VAL A 168 -7.01 -4.39 4.45
CA VAL A 168 -6.50 -5.49 3.60
C VAL A 168 -5.13 -5.99 4.04
N ALA A 169 -4.84 -7.26 3.81
CA ALA A 169 -3.52 -7.83 4.08
C ALA A 169 -2.51 -7.52 2.97
N HIS A 170 -1.26 -7.25 3.33
CA HIS A 170 -0.15 -7.11 2.37
C HIS A 170 0.04 -8.34 1.48
N ASP A 171 -0.30 -9.55 1.97
CA ASP A 171 -0.24 -10.77 1.15
C ASP A 171 -1.31 -10.77 0.08
N ASP A 172 -2.55 -10.41 0.41
CA ASP A 172 -3.65 -10.35 -0.56
C ASP A 172 -3.38 -9.33 -1.67
N ILE A 173 -2.84 -8.16 -1.31
CA ILE A 173 -2.38 -7.16 -2.28
C ILE A 173 -1.31 -7.75 -3.19
N ALA A 174 -0.33 -8.47 -2.62
CA ALA A 174 0.75 -9.03 -3.39
C ALA A 174 0.32 -10.19 -4.29
N ASP A 175 -0.66 -11.00 -3.85
CA ASP A 175 -1.28 -12.05 -4.67
C ASP A 175 -2.10 -11.44 -5.82
N ALA A 176 -2.91 -10.41 -5.55
CA ALA A 176 -3.68 -9.70 -6.58
C ALA A 176 -2.78 -8.99 -7.60
N ALA A 177 -1.75 -8.29 -7.12
CA ALA A 177 -0.76 -7.64 -7.98
C ALA A 177 -0.01 -8.66 -8.86
N ALA A 178 0.40 -9.80 -8.29
CA ALA A 178 1.05 -10.86 -9.06
C ALA A 178 0.12 -11.44 -10.13
N ALA A 179 -1.17 -11.68 -9.83
CA ALA A 179 -2.14 -12.14 -10.81
C ALA A 179 -2.27 -11.16 -11.98
N VAL A 180 -2.41 -9.87 -11.70
CA VAL A 180 -2.50 -8.80 -12.72
C VAL A 180 -1.23 -8.70 -13.56
N LEU A 181 -0.04 -8.83 -12.94
CA LEU A 181 1.26 -8.72 -13.61
C LEU A 181 1.62 -9.95 -14.44
N LEU A 182 1.13 -11.13 -14.07
CA LEU A 182 1.38 -12.39 -14.79
C LEU A 182 0.40 -12.63 -15.93
N ASP A 183 -0.73 -11.94 -15.94
CA ASP A 183 -1.63 -11.94 -17.08
C ASP A 183 -1.06 -11.05 -18.21
N GLU A 184 -0.65 -11.70 -19.30
CA GLU A 184 -0.15 -11.06 -20.52
C GLU A 184 -1.28 -10.48 -21.41
N GLY A 185 -2.54 -10.76 -21.08
CA GLY A 185 -3.71 -10.20 -21.73
C GLY A 185 -3.94 -8.71 -21.41
N THR A 186 -5.00 -8.16 -22.00
CA THR A 186 -5.38 -6.74 -21.86
C THR A 186 -6.59 -6.55 -20.97
N ASP A 187 -7.10 -7.61 -20.32
CA ASP A 187 -8.34 -7.55 -19.52
C ASP A 187 -8.23 -6.65 -18.28
N HIS A 188 -7.01 -6.40 -17.84
CA HIS A 188 -6.66 -5.51 -16.73
C HIS A 188 -6.29 -4.09 -17.16
N ASP A 189 -6.21 -3.79 -18.45
CA ASP A 189 -5.91 -2.45 -18.94
C ASP A 189 -7.08 -1.50 -18.59
N ASP A 190 -6.74 -0.29 -18.17
CA ASP A 190 -7.64 0.76 -17.69
C ASP A 190 -8.55 0.35 -16.51
N ARG A 191 -8.22 -0.76 -15.83
CA ARG A 191 -8.97 -1.23 -14.65
C ARG A 191 -8.50 -0.58 -13.37
N VAL A 192 -9.47 -0.39 -12.48
CA VAL A 192 -9.27 0.01 -11.09
C VAL A 192 -9.83 -1.08 -10.20
N TYR A 193 -9.02 -1.59 -9.30
CA TYR A 193 -9.40 -2.60 -8.33
C TYR A 193 -9.22 -2.04 -6.93
N ASP A 194 -10.31 -1.84 -6.20
CA ASP A 194 -10.23 -1.60 -4.75
C ASP A 194 -9.88 -2.92 -4.07
N LEU A 195 -8.74 -2.98 -3.40
CA LEU A 195 -8.25 -4.17 -2.70
C LEU A 195 -8.55 -4.04 -1.20
N THR A 196 -9.52 -4.81 -0.74
CA THR A 196 -10.04 -4.76 0.63
C THR A 196 -9.92 -6.09 1.33
N GLY A 197 -10.02 -6.10 2.66
CA GLY A 197 -10.34 -7.31 3.41
C GLY A 197 -11.74 -7.83 3.08
N PRO A 198 -12.14 -8.98 3.66
CA PRO A 198 -13.45 -9.59 3.39
C PRO A 198 -14.62 -8.89 4.10
N GLU A 199 -14.33 -7.98 5.03
CA GLU A 199 -15.31 -7.30 5.86
C GLU A 199 -14.81 -5.91 6.25
N ALA A 200 -15.75 -5.01 6.52
CA ALA A 200 -15.46 -3.71 7.14
C ALA A 200 -15.80 -3.77 8.63
N PHE A 201 -14.99 -3.14 9.47
CA PHE A 201 -15.16 -3.11 10.92
C PHE A 201 -14.75 -1.75 11.48
N THR A 202 -15.23 -1.43 12.68
CA THR A 202 -14.88 -0.22 13.43
C THR A 202 -13.56 -0.39 14.18
N LEU A 203 -12.93 0.73 14.59
CA LEU A 203 -11.75 0.66 15.45
C LEU A 203 -12.05 0.05 16.83
N ALA A 204 -13.31 0.13 17.29
CA ALA A 204 -13.77 -0.56 18.49
C ALA A 204 -13.78 -2.09 18.31
N GLU A 205 -14.33 -2.60 17.20
CA GLU A 205 -14.30 -4.02 16.85
C GLU A 205 -12.85 -4.52 16.66
N ALA A 206 -11.95 -3.70 16.10
CA ALA A 206 -10.53 -4.02 16.03
C ALA A 206 -9.89 -4.14 17.42
N ALA A 207 -10.23 -3.25 18.36
CA ALA A 207 -9.76 -3.31 19.74
C ALA A 207 -10.30 -4.54 20.50
N GLU A 208 -11.54 -4.96 20.24
CA GLU A 208 -12.11 -6.20 20.78
C GLU A 208 -11.35 -7.43 20.28
N GLU A 209 -11.01 -7.46 18.99
CA GLU A 209 -10.24 -8.55 18.40
C GLU A 209 -8.81 -8.60 18.97
N LEU A 210 -8.15 -7.45 19.15
CA LEU A 210 -6.87 -7.35 19.84
C LEU A 210 -6.97 -7.83 21.29
N SER A 211 -8.05 -7.50 21.99
CA SER A 211 -8.28 -7.98 23.36
C SER A 211 -8.36 -9.50 23.41
N ARG A 212 -9.03 -10.11 22.43
CA ARG A 212 -9.18 -11.56 22.32
C ARG A 212 -7.84 -12.26 22.13
N VAL A 213 -7.00 -11.79 21.21
CA VAL A 213 -5.71 -12.45 20.91
C VAL A 213 -4.64 -12.17 21.96
N THR A 214 -4.69 -11.02 22.64
CA THR A 214 -3.72 -10.68 23.70
C THR A 214 -4.11 -11.20 25.08
N GLY A 215 -5.40 -11.53 25.29
CA GLY A 215 -5.94 -11.89 26.60
C GLY A 215 -5.96 -10.72 27.61
N ARG A 216 -5.87 -9.47 27.13
CA ARG A 216 -5.86 -8.26 27.95
C ARG A 216 -6.88 -7.25 27.42
N PRO A 217 -7.38 -6.31 28.24
CA PRO A 217 -8.24 -5.25 27.74
C PRO A 217 -7.48 -4.32 26.79
N VAL A 218 -7.98 -4.22 25.56
CA VAL A 218 -7.59 -3.23 24.55
C VAL A 218 -8.87 -2.48 24.16
N ALA A 219 -8.82 -1.16 24.15
CA ALA A 219 -10.01 -0.35 23.88
C ALA A 219 -9.72 0.78 22.88
N TYR A 220 -10.71 1.07 22.05
CA TYR A 220 -10.71 2.28 21.23
C TYR A 220 -11.30 3.45 22.02
N VAL A 221 -10.58 4.57 22.02
CA VAL A 221 -11.02 5.83 22.59
C VAL A 221 -11.14 6.83 21.45
N PRO A 222 -12.37 7.16 21.01
CA PRO A 222 -12.57 8.14 19.96
C PRO A 222 -12.08 9.50 20.43
N GLU A 223 -11.20 10.11 19.63
CA GLU A 223 -10.74 11.49 19.84
C GLU A 223 -11.58 12.43 18.99
N THR A 224 -11.75 13.67 19.44
CA THR A 224 -12.10 14.77 18.54
C THR A 224 -10.92 15.07 17.61
N CYS A 225 -11.19 15.73 16.48
CA CYS A 225 -10.14 16.18 15.57
C CYS A 225 -9.11 17.07 16.29
N GLU A 226 -9.57 18.00 17.16
CA GLU A 226 -8.70 18.87 17.96
C GLU A 226 -7.78 18.08 18.90
N GLU A 227 -8.32 17.09 19.63
CA GLU A 227 -7.53 16.21 20.49
C GLU A 227 -6.51 15.41 19.70
N ALA A 228 -6.88 14.92 18.51
CA ALA A 228 -6.00 14.14 17.65
C ALA A 228 -4.80 14.94 17.14
N TYR A 229 -5.02 16.20 16.73
CA TYR A 229 -3.94 17.12 16.36
C TYR A 229 -3.07 17.47 17.58
N ALA A 230 -3.69 17.78 18.73
CA ALA A 230 -2.97 18.14 19.94
C ALA A 230 -2.06 17.00 20.45
N SER A 231 -2.53 15.75 20.41
CA SER A 231 -1.74 14.59 20.86
C SER A 231 -0.57 14.27 19.94
N ARG A 232 -0.68 14.57 18.64
CA ARG A 232 0.35 14.30 17.62
C ARG A 232 1.37 15.41 17.42
N ALA A 233 1.07 16.64 17.86
CA ALA A 233 1.98 17.79 17.79
C ALA A 233 3.31 17.56 18.53
N GLY A 234 3.34 16.67 19.53
CA GLY A 234 4.53 16.34 20.31
C GLY A 234 5.52 15.38 19.63
N TYR A 235 5.17 14.79 18.47
CA TYR A 235 6.00 13.78 17.81
C TYR A 235 7.13 14.34 16.93
N GLY A 236 7.24 15.67 16.79
CA GLY A 236 8.28 16.30 15.97
C GLY A 236 8.06 16.12 14.46
N ALA A 237 6.86 15.70 14.05
CA ALA A 237 6.41 15.63 12.67
C ALA A 237 6.06 17.02 12.12
N GLU A 238 6.15 17.19 10.80
CA GLU A 238 5.72 18.43 10.14
C GLU A 238 4.19 18.48 9.99
N ASP A 239 3.63 19.68 9.82
CA ASP A 239 2.17 19.89 9.78
C ASP A 239 1.46 19.04 8.70
N TRP A 240 2.08 18.85 7.54
CA TRP A 240 1.51 18.04 6.45
C TRP A 240 1.42 16.55 6.81
N GLU A 241 2.38 16.06 7.60
CA GLU A 241 2.47 14.67 8.04
C GLU A 241 1.42 14.41 9.13
N VAL A 242 1.32 15.31 10.12
CA VAL A 242 0.27 15.25 11.14
C VAL A 242 -1.12 15.33 10.50
N ALA A 243 -1.32 16.21 9.52
CA ALA A 243 -2.58 16.30 8.79
C ALA A 243 -2.90 15.00 8.04
N GLY A 244 -1.92 14.36 7.41
CA GLY A 244 -2.09 13.03 6.80
C GLY A 244 -2.54 12.00 7.81
N TRP A 245 -1.88 11.93 8.97
CA TRP A 245 -2.26 11.00 10.03
C TRP A 245 -3.67 11.27 10.57
N VAL A 246 -4.04 12.52 10.84
CA VAL A 246 -5.38 12.82 11.39
C VAL A 246 -6.47 12.56 10.34
N THR A 247 -6.29 13.08 9.13
CA THR A 247 -7.32 12.96 8.06
C THR A 247 -7.52 11.53 7.59
N SER A 248 -6.55 10.63 7.79
CA SER A 248 -6.72 9.20 7.54
C SER A 248 -7.81 8.58 8.44
N TYR A 249 -7.90 8.98 9.71
CA TYR A 249 -9.01 8.57 10.59
C TYR A 249 -10.31 9.27 10.24
N GLU A 250 -10.26 10.55 9.86
CA GLU A 250 -11.47 11.26 9.43
C GLU A 250 -12.08 10.61 8.18
N ALA A 251 -11.28 10.07 7.27
CA ALA A 251 -11.77 9.28 6.14
C ALA A 251 -12.49 8.00 6.59
N ILE A 252 -12.03 7.34 7.66
CA ILE A 252 -12.76 6.23 8.30
C ILE A 252 -14.10 6.75 8.84
N ALA A 253 -14.08 7.83 9.61
CA ALA A 253 -15.28 8.43 10.23
C ALA A 253 -16.33 8.85 9.18
N ASN A 254 -15.88 9.36 8.04
CA ASN A 254 -16.73 9.78 6.92
C ASN A 254 -17.23 8.60 6.07
N GLY A 255 -16.80 7.36 6.37
CA GLY A 255 -17.22 6.15 5.67
C GLY A 255 -16.54 5.92 4.32
N GLU A 256 -15.48 6.67 3.99
CA GLU A 256 -14.76 6.59 2.71
C GLU A 256 -14.04 5.24 2.53
N LEU A 257 -13.75 4.54 3.63
CA LEU A 257 -13.02 3.26 3.65
C LEU A 257 -13.89 2.05 4.00
N ALA A 258 -15.22 2.20 4.03
CA ALA A 258 -16.14 1.15 4.48
C ALA A 258 -16.56 0.15 3.39
N ALA A 259 -16.35 0.49 2.11
CA ALA A 259 -16.76 -0.35 1.00
C ALA A 259 -15.86 -1.59 0.90
N VAL A 260 -16.48 -2.77 0.87
CA VAL A 260 -15.83 -4.07 0.67
C VAL A 260 -15.93 -4.44 -0.82
N SER A 261 -14.80 -4.86 -1.39
CA SER A 261 -14.65 -5.27 -2.78
C SER A 261 -14.43 -6.77 -2.90
N ASP A 262 -14.84 -7.35 -4.04
CA ASP A 262 -14.55 -8.74 -4.41
C ASP A 262 -13.29 -8.87 -5.28
N ALA A 263 -12.52 -7.80 -5.45
CA ALA A 263 -11.34 -7.79 -6.31
C ALA A 263 -10.29 -8.82 -5.90
N VAL A 264 -9.98 -8.94 -4.60
CA VAL A 264 -9.05 -9.97 -4.10
C VAL A 264 -9.50 -11.38 -4.50
N PRO A 265 -10.69 -11.87 -4.09
CA PRO A 265 -11.10 -13.23 -4.47
C PRO A 265 -11.26 -13.43 -5.97
N THR A 266 -11.64 -12.39 -6.72
CA THR A 266 -11.76 -12.46 -8.18
C THR A 266 -10.39 -12.62 -8.86
N LEU A 267 -9.38 -11.88 -8.41
CA LEU A 267 -8.03 -11.89 -9.02
C LEU A 267 -7.19 -13.08 -8.55
N THR A 268 -7.31 -13.48 -7.28
CA THR A 268 -6.43 -14.49 -6.69
C THR A 268 -7.04 -15.89 -6.62
N GLY A 269 -8.37 -16.00 -6.77
CA GLY A 269 -9.09 -17.27 -6.63
C GLY A 269 -9.23 -17.77 -5.18
N HIS A 270 -8.84 -16.96 -4.18
CA HIS A 270 -8.99 -17.29 -2.76
C HIS A 270 -9.59 -16.10 -1.98
N PRO A 271 -10.30 -16.34 -0.86
CA PRO A 271 -10.84 -15.24 -0.06
C PRO A 271 -9.72 -14.32 0.47
N ALA A 272 -10.05 -13.04 0.64
CA ALA A 272 -9.19 -12.10 1.37
C ALA A 272 -9.10 -12.50 2.86
N LYS A 273 -7.97 -12.22 3.49
CA LYS A 273 -7.73 -12.51 4.90
C LYS A 273 -8.51 -11.54 5.78
N SER A 274 -9.24 -12.08 6.77
CA SER A 274 -9.86 -11.25 7.81
C SER A 274 -8.82 -10.73 8.82
N PHE A 275 -9.20 -9.73 9.62
CA PHE A 275 -8.31 -9.22 10.67
C PHE A 275 -7.97 -10.29 11.71
N ALA A 276 -8.94 -11.10 12.12
CA ALA A 276 -8.74 -12.23 13.01
C ALA A 276 -7.71 -13.23 12.45
N GLN A 277 -7.83 -13.59 11.17
CA GLN A 277 -6.87 -14.48 10.52
C GLN A 277 -5.46 -13.86 10.46
N PHE A 278 -5.38 -12.57 10.10
CA PHE A 278 -4.11 -11.84 10.08
C PHE A 278 -3.38 -11.90 11.43
N LEU A 279 -4.08 -11.68 12.55
CA LEU A 279 -3.48 -11.71 13.88
C LEU A 279 -2.99 -13.11 14.29
N VAL A 280 -3.71 -14.16 13.91
CA VAL A 280 -3.27 -15.55 14.14
C VAL A 280 -1.97 -15.84 13.38
N GLU A 281 -1.88 -15.40 12.14
CA GLU A 281 -0.71 -15.63 11.27
C GLU A 281 0.48 -14.72 11.60
N ASN A 282 0.24 -13.57 12.25
CA ASN A 282 1.25 -12.54 12.52
C ASN A 282 1.28 -12.15 14.01
N PRO A 283 1.61 -13.07 14.93
CA PRO A 283 1.62 -12.79 16.37
C PRO A 283 2.60 -11.69 16.78
N ASP A 284 3.66 -11.48 16.00
CA ASP A 284 4.62 -10.39 16.25
C ASP A 284 4.00 -9.00 16.07
N SER A 285 2.90 -8.86 15.31
CA SER A 285 2.27 -7.56 15.04
C SER A 285 1.69 -6.88 16.28
N TYR A 286 1.33 -7.64 17.32
CA TYR A 286 0.79 -7.13 18.58
C TYR A 286 1.67 -7.48 19.79
N ARG A 287 2.93 -7.87 19.55
CA ARG A 287 3.84 -8.30 20.62
C ARG A 287 4.07 -7.23 21.68
N HIS A 288 4.08 -5.96 21.31
CA HIS A 288 4.24 -4.82 22.23
C HIS A 288 3.07 -4.65 23.22
N LEU A 289 1.94 -5.32 22.97
CA LEU A 289 0.78 -5.32 23.87
C LEU A 289 0.86 -6.43 24.93
N LEU A 290 1.75 -7.41 24.72
CA LEU A 290 1.96 -8.52 25.65
C LEU A 290 2.89 -8.09 26.81
N PRO A 291 2.74 -8.69 28.01
CA PRO A 291 3.63 -8.41 29.12
C PRO A 291 5.10 -8.70 28.77
N GLY A 292 5.98 -7.71 28.96
CA GLY A 292 7.43 -7.85 28.71
C GLY A 292 7.86 -7.73 27.24
N GLY A 293 6.95 -7.26 26.36
CA GLY A 293 7.26 -6.83 25.00
C GLY A 293 7.80 -5.42 24.91
#